data_AF-A0A9D2GU84-F1
#
_entry.id   AF-A0A9D2GU84-F1
#
_cell.length_a   1.000
_cell.length_b   1.000
_cell.length_c   1.000
_cell.angle_alpha   90.00
_cell.angle_beta   90.00
_cell.angle_gamma   90.00
#
_symmetry.space_group_name_H-M   'P 1'
#
loop_
_entity.id
_entity.type
_entity.pdbx_description
1 polymer ?
#
loop_
_entity_poly.entity_id
_entity_poly.type
_entity_poly.pdbx_seq_one_letter_code
_entity_poly.pdbx_strand_id
1 'polypeptide(L)'
;DEKTFIYFDPPYRPLTNTSSFTSYTEYNFDDNEQINLAKFIEKLEKKGAYILLSNSDPHNIDEKDMFFDNLYYTKKINRIYAARMINSKGNSRGYISELLISNY
;
A
#
# COMPACT_ATOMS: atom_id res chain seq x y z
N ASP A 1 -10.41 10.82 17.21
CA ASP A 1 -9.70 11.03 18.48
C ASP A 1 -8.99 9.72 18.84
N GLU A 2 -8.41 9.62 20.03
CA GLU A 2 -7.77 8.40 20.58
C GLU A 2 -8.70 7.19 20.77
N LYS A 3 -10.01 7.37 20.60
CA LYS A 3 -11.01 6.29 20.61
C LYS A 3 -11.42 5.88 19.20
N THR A 4 -10.78 6.43 18.19
CA THR A 4 -11.07 6.17 16.79
C THR A 4 -9.99 5.27 16.19
N PHE A 5 -10.42 4.17 15.58
CA PHE A 5 -9.59 3.35 14.71
C PHE A 5 -10.08 3.52 13.27
N ILE A 6 -9.17 3.81 12.34
CA ILE A 6 -9.48 4.04 10.92
C ILE A 6 -8.66 3.07 10.09
N TYR A 7 -9.36 2.30 9.27
CA TYR A 7 -8.75 1.44 8.27
C TYR A 7 -8.85 2.10 6.89
N PHE A 8 -7.72 2.22 6.20
CA PHE A 8 -7.63 2.71 4.83
C PHE A 8 -7.33 1.56 3.88
N ASP A 9 -8.14 1.46 2.84
CA ASP A 9 -7.99 0.51 1.73
C ASP A 9 -8.18 1.27 0.39
N PRO A 10 -7.22 2.13 0.01
CA PRO A 10 -7.31 2.93 -1.21
C PRO A 10 -7.10 2.05 -2.45
N PRO A 11 -7.28 2.59 -3.67
CA PRO A 11 -6.73 1.95 -4.86
C PRO A 11 -5.22 1.70 -4.68
N TYR A 12 -4.79 0.46 -4.87
CA TYR A 12 -3.39 0.08 -4.66
C TYR A 12 -2.51 0.68 -5.75
N ARG A 13 -1.27 1.02 -5.38
CA ARG A 13 -0.26 1.41 -6.36
C ARG A 13 -0.01 0.23 -7.31
N PRO A 14 -0.21 0.35 -8.63
CA PRO A 14 -0.03 -0.77 -9.56
C PRO A 14 1.41 -1.29 -9.53
N LEU A 15 1.58 -2.62 -9.56
CA LEU A 15 2.90 -3.25 -9.58
C LEU A 15 3.55 -3.26 -10.97
N THR A 16 2.76 -3.11 -12.04
CA THR A 16 3.26 -3.09 -13.42
C THR A 16 2.50 -2.10 -14.28
N ASN A 17 3.15 -1.55 -15.31
CA ASN A 17 2.53 -0.64 -16.30
C ASN A 17 1.44 -1.30 -17.16
N THR A 18 1.25 -2.61 -17.09
CA THR A 18 0.14 -3.32 -17.77
C THR A 18 -1.03 -3.61 -16.83
N SER A 19 -0.80 -3.62 -15.51
CA SER A 19 -1.90 -3.66 -14.52
C SER A 19 -2.66 -2.35 -14.39
N SER A 20 -2.13 -1.26 -14.97
CA SER A 20 -2.82 0.02 -15.13
C SER A 20 -3.76 0.07 -16.34
N PHE A 21 -3.82 -0.97 -17.19
CA PHE A 21 -4.56 -0.94 -18.46
C PHE A 21 -6.09 -1.15 -18.32
N THR A 22 -6.64 -1.02 -17.11
CA THR A 22 -8.09 -1.10 -16.83
C THR A 22 -8.72 0.23 -16.39
N SER A 23 -8.05 1.38 -16.57
CA SER A 23 -8.60 2.69 -16.22
C SER A 23 -9.51 3.27 -17.32
N TYR A 24 -10.77 2.84 -17.34
CA TYR A 24 -11.88 3.56 -17.97
C TYR A 24 -12.52 4.58 -17.02
N THR A 25 -11.73 5.20 -16.13
CA THR A 25 -12.23 6.14 -15.11
C THR A 25 -11.39 7.42 -15.09
N GLU A 26 -12.05 8.59 -15.12
CA GLU A 26 -11.42 9.92 -15.14
C GLU A 26 -10.55 10.27 -13.92
N TYR A 27 -10.58 9.46 -12.86
CA TYR A 27 -9.79 9.65 -11.65
C TYR A 27 -8.70 8.59 -11.52
N ASN A 28 -7.45 8.98 -11.80
CA ASN A 28 -6.26 8.17 -11.54
C ASN A 28 -5.81 8.37 -10.09
N PHE A 29 -5.79 7.31 -9.29
CA PHE A 29 -5.18 7.32 -7.96
C PHE A 29 -3.70 6.98 -8.08
N ASP A 30 -2.92 7.97 -8.48
CA ASP A 30 -1.49 7.85 -8.76
C ASP A 30 -0.63 8.07 -7.50
N ASP A 31 0.69 8.14 -7.69
CA ASP A 31 1.63 8.39 -6.60
C ASP A 31 1.36 9.74 -5.88
N ASN A 32 0.79 10.74 -6.56
CA ASN A 32 0.41 12.00 -5.92
C ASN A 32 -0.77 11.82 -4.97
N GLU A 33 -1.76 11.03 -5.36
CA GLU A 33 -2.89 10.71 -4.49
C GLU A 33 -2.47 9.84 -3.30
N GLN A 34 -1.51 8.92 -3.48
CA GLN A 34 -0.88 8.19 -2.37
C GLN A 34 -0.19 9.17 -1.39
N ILE A 35 0.53 10.17 -1.90
CA ILE A 35 1.18 11.22 -1.08
C ILE A 35 0.13 12.08 -0.34
N ASN A 36 -0.97 12.44 -1.01
CA ASN A 36 -2.06 13.19 -0.40
C ASN A 36 -2.74 12.40 0.72
N LEU A 37 -2.93 11.10 0.54
CA LEU A 37 -3.43 10.20 1.56
C LEU A 37 -2.49 10.15 2.77
N ALA A 38 -1.17 10.03 2.57
CA ALA A 38 -0.21 10.04 3.67
C ALA A 38 -0.29 11.33 4.51
N LYS A 39 -0.39 12.50 3.85
CA LYS A 39 -0.59 13.79 4.52
C LYS A 39 -1.91 13.84 5.30
N PHE A 40 -2.97 13.19 4.80
CA PHE A 40 -4.25 13.11 5.51
C PHE A 40 -4.15 12.21 6.75
N ILE A 41 -3.49 11.06 6.63
CA ILE A 41 -3.21 10.14 7.73
C ILE A 41 -2.45 10.86 8.86
N GLU A 42 -1.41 11.64 8.54
CA GLU A 42 -0.68 12.43 9.53
C GLU A 42 -1.58 13.41 10.29
N LYS A 43 -2.56 14.04 9.62
CA LYS A 43 -3.52 14.94 10.26
C LYS A 43 -4.43 14.21 11.24
N LEU A 44 -4.82 12.96 10.93
CA LEU A 44 -5.67 12.14 11.79
C LEU A 44 -4.91 11.59 12.99
N GLU A 45 -3.67 11.16 12.78
CA GLU A 45 -2.76 10.73 13.84
C GLU A 45 -2.48 11.87 14.83
N LYS A 46 -2.28 13.11 14.35
CA LYS A 46 -2.15 14.30 15.23
C LYS A 46 -3.39 14.54 16.11
N LYS A 47 -4.55 14.00 15.74
CA LYS A 47 -5.78 14.01 16.56
C LYS A 47 -5.90 12.79 17.49
N GLY A 48 -4.88 11.94 17.54
CA GLY A 48 -4.82 10.74 18.36
C GLY A 48 -5.40 9.48 17.72
N ALA A 49 -5.91 9.52 16.48
CA ALA A 49 -6.54 8.33 15.89
C ALA A 49 -5.53 7.21 15.61
N TYR A 50 -5.94 5.97 15.84
CA TYR A 50 -5.21 4.78 15.42
C TYR A 50 -5.52 4.47 13.96
N ILE A 51 -4.48 4.27 13.16
CA ILE A 51 -4.59 4.09 11.72
C ILE A 51 -3.98 2.76 11.31
N LEU A 52 -4.64 2.06 10.39
CA LEU A 52 -4.11 0.94 9.63
C LEU A 52 -4.36 1.21 8.14
N LEU A 53 -3.35 1.01 7.30
CA LEU A 53 -3.44 1.17 5.85
C LEU A 53 -2.97 -0.13 5.18
N SER A 54 -3.74 -0.64 4.22
CA SER A 54 -3.30 -1.69 3.30
C SER A 54 -2.87 -1.11 1.95
N ASN A 55 -1.85 -1.71 1.34
CA ASN A 55 -1.44 -1.40 -0.04
C ASN A 55 -0.63 -2.53 -0.67
N SER A 56 -0.31 -2.40 -1.97
CA SER A 56 0.62 -3.29 -2.66
C SER A 56 2.05 -3.11 -2.14
N ASP A 57 2.86 -4.18 -2.18
CA ASP A 57 4.30 -4.09 -1.94
C ASP A 57 5.07 -3.97 -3.27
N PRO A 58 5.65 -2.81 -3.60
CA PRO A 58 6.39 -2.63 -4.85
C PRO A 58 7.65 -3.51 -4.92
N HIS A 59 8.16 -3.99 -3.77
CA HIS A 59 9.28 -4.93 -3.73
C HIS A 59 8.99 -6.28 -4.39
N ASN A 60 7.72 -6.60 -4.64
CA ASN A 60 7.34 -7.77 -5.44
C ASN A 60 7.89 -7.70 -6.88
N ILE A 61 8.17 -6.51 -7.41
CA ILE A 61 8.64 -6.29 -8.78
C ILE A 61 10.01 -5.61 -8.81
N ASP A 62 10.25 -4.65 -7.92
CA ASP A 62 11.54 -3.96 -7.78
C ASP A 62 11.88 -3.76 -6.30
N GLU A 63 12.85 -4.53 -5.79
CA GLU A 63 13.32 -4.43 -4.39
C GLU A 63 13.93 -3.05 -4.05
N LYS A 64 14.23 -2.21 -5.05
CA LYS A 64 14.75 -0.84 -4.85
C LYS A 64 13.66 0.22 -4.82
N ASP A 65 12.42 -0.14 -5.11
CA ASP A 65 11.29 0.78 -5.06
C ASP A 65 10.86 1.03 -3.61
N MET A 66 11.50 2.05 -3.02
CA MET A 66 11.29 2.48 -1.64
C MET A 66 10.12 3.47 -1.48
N PHE A 67 9.19 3.55 -2.42
CA PHE A 67 8.13 4.59 -2.41
C PHE A 67 7.36 4.62 -1.08
N PHE A 68 6.78 3.49 -0.68
CA PHE A 68 6.00 3.42 0.57
C PHE A 68 6.87 3.45 1.82
N ASP A 69 8.08 2.86 1.79
CA ASP A 69 9.02 2.92 2.91
C ASP A 69 9.46 4.36 3.21
N ASN A 70 9.71 5.16 2.18
CA ASN A 70 10.03 6.57 2.34
C ASN A 70 8.80 7.39 2.74
N LEU A 71 7.64 7.12 2.15
CA LEU A 71 6.42 7.86 2.44
C LEU A 71 5.94 7.66 3.88
N TYR A 72 6.13 6.45 4.42
CA TYR A 72 5.67 6.06 5.75
C TYR A 72 6.84 5.73 6.69
N TYR A 73 8.01 6.37 6.53
CA TYR A 73 9.23 6.07 7.28
C TYR A 73 9.10 6.22 8.81
N THR A 74 8.14 7.00 9.30
CA THR A 74 7.84 7.15 10.74
C THR A 74 6.84 6.13 11.27
N LYS A 75 6.32 5.25 10.41
CA LYS A 75 5.26 4.29 10.71
C LYS A 75 5.81 2.88 10.74
N LYS A 76 5.04 1.97 11.33
CA LYS A 76 5.36 0.55 11.31
C LYS A 76 4.85 -0.06 10.02
N ILE A 77 5.77 -0.53 9.17
CA ILE A 77 5.45 -1.20 7.91
C ILE A 77 5.64 -2.71 8.09
N ASN A 78 4.54 -3.46 8.04
CA ASN A 78 4.57 -4.92 8.06
C ASN A 78 4.33 -5.45 6.64
N ARG A 79 5.27 -6.27 6.15
CA ARG A 79 5.15 -6.99 4.89
C ARG A 79 4.53 -8.35 5.15
N ILE A 80 3.30 -8.55 4.68
CA ILE A 80 2.54 -9.78 4.87
C ILE A 80 2.76 -10.67 3.65
N TYR A 81 3.52 -11.74 3.83
CA TYR A 81 3.83 -12.69 2.77
C TYR A 81 2.69 -13.70 2.60
N ALA A 82 2.09 -13.70 1.42
CA ALA A 82 1.07 -14.66 1.02
C ALA A 82 1.63 -15.60 -0.07
N ALA A 83 1.44 -16.91 0.13
CA ALA A 83 1.76 -17.89 -0.89
C ALA A 83 0.74 -17.81 -2.04
N ARG A 84 1.17 -17.45 -3.27
CA ARG A 84 0.30 -17.57 -4.44
C ARG A 84 0.22 -19.04 -4.88
N MET A 85 -0.75 -19.78 -4.34
CA MET A 85 -1.01 -21.16 -4.76
C MET A 85 -1.60 -21.26 -6.18
N ILE A 86 -2.21 -20.19 -6.72
CA ILE A 86 -2.86 -20.20 -8.03
C ILE A 86 -2.08 -19.28 -8.99
N ASN A 87 -1.13 -19.86 -9.73
CA ASN A 87 -0.52 -19.21 -10.88
C ASN A 87 -0.46 -20.23 -12.04
N SER A 88 -0.90 -19.84 -13.24
CA SER A 88 -0.96 -20.73 -14.41
C SER A 88 0.44 -21.12 -14.93
N LYS A 89 1.49 -20.41 -14.50
CA LYS A 89 2.89 -20.69 -14.84
C LYS A 89 3.65 -21.22 -13.61
N GLY A 90 4.14 -22.46 -13.71
CA GLY A 90 4.81 -23.17 -12.60
C GLY A 90 6.08 -22.50 -12.06
N ASN A 91 6.80 -21.73 -12.88
CA ASN A 91 8.02 -20.99 -12.48
C ASN A 91 7.72 -19.64 -11.80
N SER A 92 6.47 -19.20 -11.75
CA SER A 92 6.03 -17.95 -11.10
C SER A 92 5.40 -18.21 -9.73
N ARG A 93 5.57 -19.43 -9.20
CA ARG A 93 5.17 -19.79 -7.83
C ARG A 93 6.19 -19.19 -6.86
N GLY A 94 5.89 -17.99 -6.38
CA GLY A 94 6.63 -17.29 -5.33
C GLY A 94 5.68 -16.73 -4.28
N TYR A 95 6.23 -16.22 -3.20
CA TYR A 95 5.50 -15.40 -2.24
C TYR A 95 5.28 -14.02 -2.85
N ILE A 96 4.07 -13.48 -2.74
CA ILE A 96 3.88 -12.03 -2.86
C ILE A 96 3.78 -11.45 -1.47
N SER A 97 4.21 -10.21 -1.29
CA SER A 97 3.92 -9.43 -0.09
C SER A 97 2.87 -8.37 -0.35
N GLU A 98 2.09 -8.06 0.68
CA GLU A 98 1.27 -6.86 0.76
C GLU A 98 1.71 -6.03 1.97
N LEU A 99 1.47 -4.73 1.94
CA LEU A 99 1.85 -3.81 3.01
C LEU A 99 0.68 -3.62 3.98
N LEU A 100 0.97 -3.72 5.27
CA LEU A 100 0.14 -3.20 6.36
C LEU A 100 0.93 -2.14 7.13
N ILE A 101 0.46 -0.91 7.09
CA ILE A 101 1.14 0.27 7.65
C ILE A 101 0.33 0.81 8.84
N SER A 102 0.94 0.92 10.02
CA SER A 102 0.27 1.38 11.25
C SER A 102 1.04 2.48 11.99
N ASN A 103 0.31 3.29 12.75
CA ASN A 103 0.88 4.29 13.68
C ASN A 103 0.95 3.81 15.15
N TYR A 104 0.89 2.49 15.36
CA TYR A 104 0.96 1.81 16.65
C TYR A 104 1.75 0.49 16.54
#